data_AF-A0A959DEA7-F1
#
_entry.id   AF-A0A959DEA7-F1
#
_cell.length_a   1.000
_cell.length_b   1.000
_cell.length_c   1.000
_cell.angle_alpha   90.00
_cell.angle_beta   90.00
_cell.angle_gamma   90.00
#
_symmetry.space_group_name_H-M   'P 1'
#
loop_
_entity.id
_entity.type
_entity.pdbx_description
1 polymer ?
#
loop_
_entity_poly.entity_id
_entity_poly.type
_entity_poly.pdbx_seq_one_letter_code
_entity_poly.pdbx_strand_id
1 'polypeptide(L)'
;MASEVMDLYIRVRTPVHVGGAQEKHLLGGIDYVAEDGLIHVLDHKKLMQETGQEQYINALSQGPEGISSLIKVRRIEISSVAHTSFEISGMANDYKSMIKEGLYGRPYIPGSSIKGAIRSVIFKLLFEQSNESEQLAIGQKSKNERRFDPDAHLIGKFENSIMRFIHCSDAYFDSIQLYNAKIFNLHKHSSTWEGGWKHQFKNETTPYFSPTGFTTAFETVPIGTVAKFRLAFDQELFERYDRDKNKKSPYLPPMVNRVFKGGSFYDILFDALSLHAATYLKREHSFFASYPVAETPAIVAQLKKLSQENAKEAPLLRLASGSGFHSITGDWQFEDHINTGNWNTGKLKYKSRRLAFETDEQGHYRFYPMGFVQLVTPGHYEQHLKPQIEAQRAEVAEQKRQAAEAERQRREEEQKKAEEARKPKMRTLREVKKEGVIDGEVVGQKGNQVEVKPFVEGFDKRVLLVRYAAGFPNGTIVEVKARLQGKQLTLQPPPKEKK
;
A
#
# COMPACT_ATOMS: atom_id res chain seq x y z
N MET A 1 5.98 38.76 19.20
CA MET A 1 5.70 37.46 19.84
C MET A 1 6.25 36.41 18.91
N ALA A 2 6.96 35.40 19.41
CA ALA A 2 7.59 34.38 18.58
C ALA A 2 6.55 33.63 17.74
N SER A 3 6.97 33.03 16.61
CA SER A 3 6.11 32.17 15.79
C SER A 3 5.45 31.10 16.66
N GLU A 4 4.15 30.86 16.45
CA GLU A 4 3.48 29.75 17.10
C GLU A 4 3.90 28.47 16.38
N VAL A 5 4.43 27.49 17.12
CA VAL A 5 4.91 26.22 16.56
C VAL A 5 4.26 25.09 17.32
N MET A 6 3.62 24.18 16.58
CA MET A 6 3.00 22.99 17.14
C MET A 6 3.54 21.75 16.43
N ASP A 7 4.15 20.88 17.22
CA ASP A 7 4.47 19.53 16.80
C ASP A 7 3.17 18.71 16.87
N LEU A 8 2.70 18.23 15.73
CA LEU A 8 1.45 17.49 15.57
C LEU A 8 1.73 16.07 15.11
N TYR A 9 0.68 15.24 15.16
CA TYR A 9 0.71 13.89 14.61
C TYR A 9 -0.31 13.78 13.49
N ILE A 10 0.03 13.05 12.44
CA ILE A 10 -0.89 12.70 11.35
C ILE A 10 -1.23 11.22 11.47
N ARG A 11 -2.50 10.88 11.69
CA ARG A 11 -3.00 9.49 11.75
C ARG A 11 -3.77 9.16 10.49
N VAL A 12 -3.40 8.07 9.80
CA VAL A 12 -4.08 7.63 8.58
C VAL A 12 -5.39 6.90 8.93
N ARG A 13 -6.52 7.32 8.34
CA ARG A 13 -7.85 6.70 8.59
C ARG A 13 -8.41 5.95 7.40
N THR A 14 -8.02 6.34 6.19
CA THR A 14 -8.24 5.58 4.96
C THR A 14 -6.96 5.56 4.15
N PRO A 15 -6.82 4.67 3.14
CA PRO A 15 -5.60 4.59 2.35
C PRO A 15 -5.23 5.95 1.75
N VAL A 16 -4.01 6.40 2.00
CA VAL A 16 -3.48 7.68 1.54
C VAL A 16 -2.34 7.44 0.56
N HIS A 17 -2.52 7.89 -0.68
CA HIS A 17 -1.49 7.83 -1.72
C HIS A 17 -1.13 9.25 -2.16
N VAL A 18 0.11 9.67 -1.90
CA VAL A 18 0.72 10.84 -2.54
C VAL A 18 1.63 10.32 -3.64
N GLY A 19 1.26 10.58 -4.89
CA GLY A 19 2.01 10.07 -6.05
C GLY A 19 3.37 10.74 -6.20
N GLY A 20 4.34 9.96 -6.66
CA GLY A 20 5.53 10.50 -7.31
C GLY A 20 5.20 11.09 -8.69
N ALA A 21 6.18 11.72 -9.32
CA ALA A 21 6.03 12.15 -10.71
C ALA A 21 5.84 10.94 -11.66
N GLN A 22 5.24 11.19 -12.82
CA GLN A 22 4.61 10.18 -13.68
C GLN A 22 5.59 9.08 -14.14
N GLU A 23 6.88 9.39 -14.23
CA GLU A 23 7.97 8.47 -14.54
C GLU A 23 8.21 7.39 -13.48
N LYS A 24 7.58 7.50 -12.30
CA LYS A 24 7.69 6.53 -11.22
C LYS A 24 6.59 5.47 -11.22
N HIS A 25 5.64 5.53 -12.16
CA HIS A 25 4.60 4.51 -12.28
C HIS A 25 5.21 3.21 -12.83
N LEU A 26 4.89 2.10 -12.18
CA LEU A 26 5.42 0.79 -12.58
C LEU A 26 4.59 0.24 -13.73
N LEU A 27 5.26 -0.33 -14.72
CA LEU A 27 4.62 -0.94 -15.88
C LEU A 27 4.37 -2.42 -15.60
N GLY A 28 3.10 -2.83 -15.72
CA GLY A 28 2.71 -4.23 -15.58
C GLY A 28 3.38 -5.11 -16.62
N GLY A 29 3.87 -6.27 -16.21
CA GLY A 29 4.60 -7.21 -17.05
C GLY A 29 6.05 -6.81 -17.33
N ILE A 30 6.50 -5.62 -16.90
CA ILE A 30 7.90 -5.19 -16.98
C ILE A 30 8.47 -5.00 -15.58
N ASP A 31 7.90 -4.09 -14.81
CA ASP A 31 8.38 -3.73 -13.46
C ASP A 31 7.73 -4.56 -12.35
N TYR A 32 6.53 -5.08 -12.62
CA TYR A 32 5.83 -5.95 -11.69
C TYR A 32 5.02 -7.01 -12.44
N VAL A 33 4.76 -8.13 -11.76
CA VAL A 33 3.86 -9.19 -12.23
C VAL A 33 2.78 -9.40 -11.18
N ALA A 34 1.53 -9.54 -11.62
CA ALA A 34 0.40 -9.83 -10.76
C ALA A 34 -0.04 -11.29 -10.96
N GLU A 35 0.02 -12.10 -9.91
CA GLU A 35 -0.36 -13.52 -9.92
C GLU A 35 -0.90 -13.91 -8.53
N ASP A 36 -1.93 -14.77 -8.49
CA ASP A 36 -2.51 -15.32 -7.25
C ASP A 36 -2.89 -14.29 -6.17
N GLY A 37 -3.41 -13.13 -6.57
CA GLY A 37 -3.80 -12.06 -5.64
C GLY A 37 -2.62 -11.31 -5.03
N LEU A 38 -1.41 -11.52 -5.57
CA LEU A 38 -0.19 -10.81 -5.21
C LEU A 38 0.27 -9.92 -6.37
N ILE A 39 0.89 -8.81 -6.03
CA ILE A 39 1.71 -8.01 -6.93
C ILE A 39 3.17 -8.15 -6.50
N HIS A 40 3.98 -8.75 -7.36
CA HIS A 40 5.41 -8.91 -7.20
C HIS A 40 6.14 -7.79 -7.95
N VAL A 41 6.75 -6.86 -7.22
CA VAL A 41 7.64 -5.84 -7.80
C VAL A 41 8.99 -6.50 -8.06
N LEU A 42 9.43 -6.49 -9.31
CA LEU A 42 10.60 -7.26 -9.74
C LEU A 42 11.91 -6.56 -9.36
N ASP A 43 12.88 -7.36 -8.92
CA ASP A 43 14.28 -6.94 -8.82
C ASP A 43 14.99 -7.30 -10.14
N HIS A 44 15.07 -6.31 -11.03
CA HIS A 44 15.68 -6.46 -12.35
C HIS A 44 17.13 -6.95 -12.29
N LYS A 45 17.87 -6.64 -11.21
CA LYS A 45 19.25 -7.12 -11.05
C LYS A 45 19.27 -8.61 -10.74
N LYS A 46 18.43 -9.09 -9.82
CA LYS A 46 18.30 -10.53 -9.53
C LYS A 46 17.81 -11.30 -10.75
N LEU A 47 16.79 -10.76 -11.43
CA LEU A 47 16.24 -11.40 -12.63
C LEU A 47 17.30 -11.53 -13.73
N MET A 48 18.10 -10.48 -13.97
CA MET A 48 19.20 -10.52 -14.94
C MET A 48 20.31 -11.50 -14.53
N GLN A 49 20.60 -11.65 -13.24
CA GLN A 49 21.58 -12.63 -12.73
C GLN A 49 21.10 -14.07 -12.95
N GLU A 50 19.81 -14.34 -12.72
CA GLU A 50 19.22 -15.68 -12.86
C GLU A 50 19.06 -16.10 -14.32
N THR A 51 18.71 -15.16 -15.21
CA THR A 51 18.42 -15.43 -16.62
C THR A 51 19.62 -15.23 -17.55
N GLY A 52 20.58 -14.40 -17.15
CA GLY A 52 21.65 -13.94 -18.02
C GLY A 52 21.24 -12.72 -18.87
N GLN A 53 22.23 -11.84 -19.09
CA GLN A 53 22.03 -10.51 -19.65
C GLN A 53 21.35 -10.50 -21.04
N GLU A 54 21.77 -11.37 -21.95
CA GLU A 54 21.24 -11.39 -23.32
C GLU A 54 19.74 -11.73 -23.37
N GLN A 55 19.32 -12.72 -22.58
CA GLN A 55 17.94 -13.18 -22.55
C GLN A 55 17.03 -12.17 -21.85
N TYR A 56 17.52 -11.54 -20.79
CA TYR A 56 16.85 -10.44 -20.13
C TYR A 56 16.62 -9.26 -21.09
N ILE A 57 17.63 -8.83 -21.85
CA ILE A 57 17.52 -7.73 -22.83
C ILE A 57 16.53 -8.11 -23.95
N ASN A 58 16.58 -9.34 -24.44
CA ASN A 58 15.65 -9.83 -25.45
C ASN A 58 14.21 -9.83 -24.93
N ALA A 59 14.00 -10.24 -23.68
CA ALA A 59 12.68 -10.20 -23.04
C ALA A 59 12.16 -8.77 -22.85
N LEU A 60 12.99 -7.82 -22.38
CA LEU A 60 12.60 -6.42 -22.29
C LEU A 60 12.17 -5.83 -23.64
N SER A 61 12.87 -6.20 -24.71
CA SER A 61 12.59 -5.72 -26.07
C SER A 61 11.25 -6.22 -26.62
N GLN A 62 10.66 -7.26 -26.03
CA GLN A 62 9.33 -7.77 -26.38
C GLN A 62 8.19 -7.03 -25.64
N GLY A 63 8.51 -6.10 -24.74
CA GLY A 63 7.52 -5.32 -23.99
C GLY A 63 6.90 -6.09 -22.81
N PRO A 64 5.67 -5.72 -22.38
CA PRO A 64 5.01 -6.25 -21.16
C PRO A 64 4.91 -7.78 -21.05
N GLU A 65 4.81 -8.48 -22.18
CA GLU A 65 4.69 -9.94 -22.16
C GLU A 65 6.05 -10.65 -22.06
N GLY A 66 7.15 -9.95 -22.38
CA GLY A 66 8.46 -10.57 -22.53
C GLY A 66 9.05 -11.06 -21.22
N ILE A 67 9.07 -10.21 -20.18
CA ILE A 67 9.60 -10.58 -18.85
C ILE A 67 8.73 -11.65 -18.21
N SER A 68 7.41 -11.49 -18.26
CA SER A 68 6.46 -12.49 -17.75
C SER A 68 6.65 -13.86 -18.44
N SER A 69 6.86 -13.86 -19.76
CA SER A 69 7.14 -15.07 -20.53
C SER A 69 8.48 -15.69 -20.17
N LEU A 70 9.53 -14.88 -19.98
CA LEU A 70 10.86 -15.35 -19.59
C LEU A 70 10.81 -16.09 -18.25
N ILE A 71 10.14 -15.52 -17.25
CA ILE A 71 9.94 -16.14 -15.93
C ILE A 71 9.25 -17.51 -16.08
N LYS A 72 8.17 -17.58 -16.86
CA LYS A 72 7.41 -18.82 -17.09
C LYS A 72 8.21 -19.89 -17.84
N VAL A 73 8.88 -19.51 -18.93
CA VAL A 73 9.66 -20.44 -19.77
C VAL A 73 10.84 -21.02 -18.99
N ARG A 74 11.50 -20.19 -18.18
CA ARG A 74 12.62 -20.61 -17.33
C ARG A 74 12.18 -21.28 -16.03
N ARG A 75 10.88 -21.29 -15.72
CA ARG A 75 10.31 -21.80 -14.47
C ARG A 75 10.98 -21.17 -13.25
N ILE A 76 11.25 -19.87 -13.34
CA ILE A 76 11.83 -19.09 -12.25
C ILE A 76 10.77 -18.89 -11.19
N GLU A 77 11.12 -19.17 -9.95
CA GLU A 77 10.27 -18.90 -8.81
C GLU A 77 10.21 -17.39 -8.57
N ILE A 78 9.02 -16.79 -8.68
CA ILE A 78 8.87 -15.34 -8.74
C ILE A 78 9.32 -14.64 -7.46
N SER A 79 9.16 -15.27 -6.28
CA SER A 79 9.57 -14.69 -5.01
C SER A 79 11.09 -14.53 -4.91
N SER A 80 11.87 -15.39 -5.57
CA SER A 80 13.33 -15.32 -5.63
C SER A 80 13.85 -14.09 -6.38
N VAL A 81 13.09 -13.61 -7.37
CA VAL A 81 13.42 -12.44 -8.20
C VAL A 81 12.59 -11.20 -7.88
N ALA A 82 11.69 -11.28 -6.90
CA ALA A 82 10.95 -10.12 -6.40
C ALA A 82 11.83 -9.27 -5.46
N HIS A 83 11.66 -7.95 -5.55
CA HIS A 83 12.13 -7.01 -4.54
C HIS A 83 11.18 -6.96 -3.35
N THR A 84 9.88 -6.90 -3.63
CA THR A 84 8.81 -6.92 -2.64
C THR A 84 7.55 -7.51 -3.26
N SER A 85 6.70 -8.09 -2.42
CA SER A 85 5.41 -8.64 -2.82
C SER A 85 4.32 -8.02 -1.96
N PHE A 86 3.19 -7.67 -2.57
CA PHE A 86 2.05 -7.10 -1.88
C PHE A 86 0.80 -7.91 -2.15
N GLU A 87 0.05 -8.22 -1.10
CA GLU A 87 -1.30 -8.75 -1.23
C GLU A 87 -2.24 -7.66 -1.76
N ILE A 88 -3.11 -8.05 -2.69
CA ILE A 88 -4.16 -7.19 -3.23
C ILE A 88 -5.47 -7.95 -3.33
N SER A 89 -6.56 -7.22 -3.07
CA SER A 89 -7.90 -7.74 -3.36
C SER A 89 -8.26 -7.44 -4.81
N GLY A 90 -8.56 -8.48 -5.59
CA GLY A 90 -8.88 -8.35 -7.02
C GLY A 90 -7.64 -8.31 -7.92
N MET A 91 -7.78 -7.67 -9.09
CA MET A 91 -6.67 -7.48 -10.04
C MET A 91 -6.44 -5.98 -10.28
N ALA A 92 -5.19 -5.59 -10.54
CA ALA A 92 -4.82 -4.21 -10.85
C ALA A 92 -4.42 -4.06 -12.31
N ASN A 93 -4.98 -3.08 -13.01
CA ASN A 93 -4.59 -2.76 -14.39
C ASN A 93 -3.42 -1.76 -14.46
N ASP A 94 -3.15 -1.06 -13.36
CA ASP A 94 -2.16 0.01 -13.26
C ASP A 94 -1.62 0.03 -11.83
N TYR A 95 -0.37 0.44 -11.67
CA TYR A 95 0.31 0.52 -10.38
C TYR A 95 0.87 1.92 -10.17
N LYS A 96 0.44 2.56 -9.08
CA LYS A 96 0.87 3.91 -8.69
C LYS A 96 1.76 3.82 -7.46
N SER A 97 3.03 4.15 -7.65
CA SER A 97 4.01 4.24 -6.58
C SER A 97 3.85 5.50 -5.74
N MET A 98 4.05 5.36 -4.43
CA MET A 98 4.00 6.46 -3.50
C MET A 98 5.32 7.24 -3.57
N ILE A 99 5.27 8.55 -3.29
CA ILE A 99 6.48 9.32 -3.07
C ILE A 99 7.27 8.79 -1.86
N LYS A 100 8.56 8.57 -2.07
CA LYS A 100 9.52 8.06 -1.08
C LYS A 100 10.71 9.02 -1.00
N GLU A 101 11.34 9.12 0.15
CA GLU A 101 12.60 9.86 0.29
C GLU A 101 13.73 9.18 -0.48
N GLY A 102 14.72 9.96 -0.90
CA GLY A 102 15.81 9.46 -1.74
C GLY A 102 16.84 8.58 -1.01
N LEU A 103 17.03 8.77 0.29
CA LEU A 103 18.13 8.12 1.03
C LEU A 103 17.73 6.75 1.58
N TYR A 104 16.63 6.68 2.34
CA TYR A 104 16.18 5.44 2.98
C TYR A 104 14.94 4.83 2.31
N GLY A 105 14.41 5.45 1.25
CA GLY A 105 13.22 4.96 0.56
C GLY A 105 11.93 5.02 1.38
N ARG A 106 11.93 5.74 2.50
CA ARG A 106 10.75 5.85 3.38
C ARG A 106 9.61 6.61 2.69
N PRO A 107 8.38 6.08 2.70
CA PRO A 107 7.21 6.82 2.23
C PRO A 107 6.96 8.05 3.13
N TYR A 108 6.49 9.14 2.53
CA TYR A 108 6.14 10.33 3.31
C TYR A 108 4.96 11.09 2.68
N ILE A 109 4.23 11.82 3.51
CA ILE A 109 3.27 12.83 3.05
C ILE A 109 4.01 14.17 3.03
N PRO A 110 4.20 14.80 1.86
CA PRO A 110 4.87 16.09 1.78
C PRO A 110 4.10 17.18 2.53
N GLY A 111 4.82 18.08 3.18
CA GLY A 111 4.26 19.26 3.85
C GLY A 111 3.48 20.15 2.89
N SER A 112 3.86 20.17 1.60
CA SER A 112 3.11 20.85 0.54
C SER A 112 1.71 20.25 0.32
N SER A 113 1.56 18.92 0.45
CA SER A 113 0.25 18.24 0.34
C SER A 113 -0.64 18.55 1.54
N ILE A 114 -0.06 18.52 2.75
CA ILE A 114 -0.77 18.90 3.99
C ILE A 114 -1.20 20.37 3.92
N LYS A 115 -0.29 21.26 3.54
CA LYS A 115 -0.54 22.69 3.38
C LYS A 115 -1.61 22.97 2.33
N GLY A 116 -1.59 22.26 1.21
CA GLY A 116 -2.62 22.38 0.16
C GLY A 116 -4.01 21.99 0.64
N ALA A 117 -4.12 20.94 1.47
CA ALA A 117 -5.39 20.54 2.06
C ALA A 117 -5.89 21.55 3.10
N ILE A 118 -5.00 22.03 4.00
CA ILE A 118 -5.31 23.11 4.95
C ILE A 118 -5.78 24.38 4.21
N ARG A 119 -5.10 24.75 3.13
CA ARG A 119 -5.46 25.92 2.31
C ARG A 119 -6.89 25.84 1.80
N SER A 120 -7.35 24.66 1.36
CA SER A 120 -8.72 24.47 0.88
C SER A 120 -9.76 24.71 1.98
N VAL A 121 -9.45 24.28 3.20
CA VAL A 121 -10.30 24.53 4.38
C VAL A 121 -10.31 26.00 4.76
N ILE A 122 -9.14 26.66 4.80
CA ILE A 122 -9.04 28.10 5.06
C ILE A 122 -9.81 28.89 3.99
N PHE A 123 -9.69 28.52 2.72
CA PHE A 123 -10.44 29.16 1.63
C PHE A 123 -11.94 29.06 1.89
N LYS A 124 -12.43 27.86 2.24
CA LYS A 124 -13.85 27.63 2.52
C LYS A 124 -14.33 28.44 3.72
N LEU A 125 -13.56 28.48 4.80
CA LEU A 125 -13.83 29.31 5.97
C LEU A 125 -13.98 30.79 5.59
N LEU A 126 -13.01 31.34 4.86
CA LEU A 126 -13.02 32.74 4.44
C LEU A 126 -14.20 33.04 3.51
N PHE A 127 -14.52 32.12 2.60
CA PHE A 127 -15.68 32.24 1.73
C PHE A 127 -17.00 32.30 2.52
N GLU A 128 -17.19 31.42 3.51
CA GLU A 128 -18.42 31.39 4.32
C GLU A 128 -18.55 32.60 5.26
N GLN A 129 -17.43 33.22 5.65
CA GLN A 129 -17.41 34.46 6.44
C GLN A 129 -17.52 35.73 5.58
N SER A 130 -17.50 35.59 4.25
CA SER A 130 -17.73 36.70 3.31
C SER A 130 -19.24 36.99 3.22
N ASN A 131 -19.60 38.24 2.94
CA ASN A 131 -21.02 38.61 2.83
C ASN A 131 -21.63 38.08 1.52
N GLU A 132 -22.97 38.08 1.43
CA GLU A 132 -23.70 37.54 0.26
C GLU A 132 -23.28 38.22 -1.06
N SER A 133 -23.03 39.54 -1.05
CA SER A 133 -22.57 40.26 -2.24
C SER A 133 -21.16 39.86 -2.70
N GLU A 134 -20.26 39.56 -1.75
CA GLU A 134 -18.91 39.04 -2.03
C GLU A 134 -19.00 37.60 -2.58
N GLN A 135 -19.84 36.75 -1.98
CA GLN A 135 -20.07 35.39 -2.46
C GLN A 135 -20.66 35.37 -3.88
N LEU A 136 -21.62 36.26 -4.17
CA LEU A 136 -22.19 36.44 -5.51
C LEU A 136 -21.13 36.92 -6.51
N ALA A 137 -20.28 37.88 -6.13
CA ALA A 137 -19.18 38.36 -6.98
C ALA A 137 -18.14 37.26 -7.28
N ILE A 138 -17.83 36.43 -6.28
CA ILE A 138 -16.98 35.24 -6.42
C ILE A 138 -17.60 34.20 -7.39
N GLY A 139 -18.93 34.06 -7.39
CA GLY A 139 -19.66 33.11 -8.22
C GLY A 139 -19.90 33.55 -9.67
N GLN A 140 -19.82 34.84 -9.99
CA GLN A 140 -20.11 35.36 -11.34
C GLN A 140 -18.90 35.25 -12.28
N LYS A 141 -19.01 34.41 -13.32
CA LYS A 141 -18.10 34.44 -14.48
C LYS A 141 -18.41 35.69 -15.32
N SER A 142 -17.64 36.76 -15.17
CA SER A 142 -17.71 37.90 -16.09
C SER A 142 -17.39 37.45 -17.52
N LYS A 143 -18.25 37.86 -18.48
CA LYS A 143 -18.02 37.71 -19.93
C LYS A 143 -16.87 38.60 -20.44
N ASN A 144 -16.44 39.59 -19.66
CA ASN A 144 -15.29 40.46 -19.96
C ASN A 144 -14.11 40.13 -19.04
N GLU A 145 -12.95 39.87 -19.64
CA GLU A 145 -11.75 39.20 -19.11
C GLU A 145 -10.98 39.90 -17.96
N ARG A 146 -11.58 40.83 -17.21
CA ARG A 146 -10.99 41.25 -15.92
C ARG A 146 -11.43 40.27 -14.84
N ARG A 147 -10.81 39.09 -14.89
CA ARG A 147 -10.99 37.91 -14.02
C ARG A 147 -10.97 38.33 -12.56
N PHE A 148 -12.14 38.35 -11.92
CA PHE A 148 -12.20 38.24 -10.47
C PHE A 148 -11.58 36.89 -10.12
N ASP A 149 -10.47 36.91 -9.39
CA ASP A 149 -9.76 35.72 -8.92
C ASP A 149 -10.16 35.50 -7.45
N PRO A 150 -11.05 34.54 -7.16
CA PRO A 150 -11.48 34.27 -5.79
C PRO A 150 -10.33 33.95 -4.85
N ASP A 151 -9.26 33.37 -5.39
CA ASP A 151 -8.11 33.00 -4.60
C ASP A 151 -7.30 34.22 -4.19
N ALA A 152 -6.98 35.09 -5.14
CA ALA A 152 -6.34 36.36 -4.85
C ALA A 152 -7.18 37.24 -3.91
N HIS A 153 -8.52 37.15 -4.00
CA HIS A 153 -9.43 37.92 -3.16
C HIS A 153 -9.53 37.40 -1.72
N LEU A 154 -9.64 36.08 -1.52
CA LEU A 154 -9.82 35.49 -0.18
C LEU A 154 -8.48 35.16 0.48
N ILE A 155 -7.60 34.44 -0.24
CA ILE A 155 -6.34 33.92 0.29
C ILE A 155 -5.20 34.93 0.14
N GLY A 156 -5.24 35.74 -0.93
CA GLY A 156 -4.18 36.68 -1.30
C GLY A 156 -3.28 36.13 -2.40
N LYS A 157 -2.61 37.03 -3.12
CA LYS A 157 -1.58 36.71 -4.12
C LYS A 157 -0.29 36.27 -3.43
N PHE A 158 0.70 35.84 -4.23
CA PHE A 158 1.97 35.35 -3.70
C PHE A 158 2.60 36.27 -2.66
N GLU A 159 2.53 37.58 -2.85
CA GLU A 159 3.12 38.60 -1.98
C GLU A 159 2.36 38.84 -0.67
N ASN A 160 1.05 38.61 -0.60
CA ASN A 160 0.18 38.89 0.55
C ASN A 160 -0.69 37.69 0.97
N SER A 161 -0.33 36.48 0.56
CA SER A 161 -1.11 35.30 0.88
C SER A 161 -0.99 34.90 2.35
N ILE A 162 -2.11 34.57 2.98
CA ILE A 162 -2.12 33.96 4.33
C ILE A 162 -1.30 32.66 4.38
N MET A 163 -1.16 31.97 3.24
CA MET A 163 -0.39 30.75 3.17
C MET A 163 1.12 30.97 3.33
N ARG A 164 1.63 32.21 3.24
CA ARG A 164 3.05 32.50 3.50
C ARG A 164 3.44 32.29 4.96
N PHE A 165 2.51 32.54 5.87
CA PHE A 165 2.74 32.46 7.32
C PHE A 165 2.57 31.04 7.85
N ILE A 166 2.03 30.12 7.04
CA ILE A 166 1.78 28.73 7.43
C ILE A 166 2.90 27.84 6.88
N HIS A 167 3.65 27.18 7.75
CA HIS A 167 4.71 26.26 7.39
C HIS A 167 4.37 24.85 7.85
N CYS A 168 4.41 23.89 6.92
CA CYS A 168 4.18 22.48 7.20
C CYS A 168 5.46 21.70 6.87
N SER A 169 5.97 20.90 7.82
CA SER A 169 7.01 19.91 7.51
C SER A 169 6.43 18.68 6.84
N ASP A 170 7.31 17.87 6.27
CA ASP A 170 6.98 16.53 5.79
C ASP A 170 6.66 15.59 6.97
N ALA A 171 5.88 14.55 6.70
CA ALA A 171 5.52 13.49 7.63
C ALA A 171 5.97 12.12 7.10
N TYR A 172 6.94 11.48 7.75
CA TYR A 172 7.56 10.23 7.29
C TYR A 172 6.95 9.01 7.96
N PHE A 173 6.81 7.93 7.20
CA PHE A 173 6.28 6.65 7.65
C PHE A 173 7.26 5.51 7.36
N ASP A 174 7.14 4.42 8.09
CA ASP A 174 8.08 3.29 8.00
C ASP A 174 7.62 2.17 7.06
N SER A 175 6.35 2.20 6.63
CA SER A 175 5.76 1.13 5.84
C SER A 175 4.79 1.66 4.79
N ILE A 176 4.61 0.85 3.74
CA ILE A 176 3.60 1.01 2.69
C ILE A 176 2.72 -0.23 2.64
N GLN A 177 1.50 -0.05 2.13
CA GLN A 177 0.57 -1.13 1.81
C GLN A 177 -0.06 -0.83 0.44
N LEU A 178 -0.39 -1.89 -0.30
CA LEU A 178 -1.02 -1.76 -1.61
C LEU A 178 -2.52 -1.87 -1.46
N TYR A 179 -3.26 -0.91 -2.03
CA TYR A 179 -4.72 -0.98 -2.12
C TYR A 179 -5.15 -0.89 -3.57
N ASN A 180 -6.02 -1.79 -3.99
CA ASN A 180 -6.76 -1.59 -5.24
C ASN A 180 -7.85 -0.56 -5.03
N ALA A 181 -8.02 0.31 -6.03
CA ALA A 181 -9.10 1.27 -6.05
C ALA A 181 -9.87 1.23 -7.36
N LYS A 182 -11.17 1.50 -7.25
CA LYS A 182 -12.10 1.57 -8.37
C LYS A 182 -12.82 2.90 -8.37
N ILE A 183 -13.31 3.29 -9.54
CA ILE A 183 -14.04 4.53 -9.73
C ILE A 183 -15.54 4.25 -9.68
N PHE A 184 -16.21 4.91 -8.72
CA PHE A 184 -17.65 5.08 -8.68
C PHE A 184 -18.01 6.38 -9.41
N ASN A 185 -19.02 6.33 -10.27
CA ASN A 185 -19.46 7.47 -11.05
C ASN A 185 -20.98 7.48 -11.19
N LEU A 186 -21.56 8.63 -11.52
CA LEU A 186 -22.91 8.63 -12.06
C LEU A 186 -22.86 8.33 -13.57
N HIS A 187 -23.94 7.74 -14.06
CA HIS A 187 -24.17 7.53 -15.47
C HIS A 187 -25.65 7.76 -15.76
N LYS A 188 -25.97 8.10 -17.01
CA LYS A 188 -27.34 8.36 -17.41
C LYS A 188 -27.94 7.07 -17.94
N HIS A 189 -28.98 6.58 -17.29
CA HIS A 189 -29.80 5.47 -17.79
C HIS A 189 -31.16 6.06 -18.15
N SER A 190 -31.53 6.02 -19.44
CA SER A 190 -32.73 6.70 -19.95
C SER A 190 -32.74 8.21 -19.64
N SER A 191 -33.63 8.68 -18.77
CA SER A 191 -33.76 10.08 -18.36
C SER A 191 -33.20 10.39 -16.97
N THR A 192 -32.82 9.36 -16.19
CA THR A 192 -32.38 9.48 -14.79
C THR A 192 -30.88 9.29 -14.65
N TRP A 193 -30.31 9.91 -13.62
CA TRP A 193 -28.92 9.68 -13.22
C TRP A 193 -28.88 8.57 -12.19
N GLU A 194 -28.01 7.59 -12.42
CA GLU A 194 -27.85 6.42 -11.56
C GLU A 194 -26.37 6.25 -11.16
N GLY A 195 -26.15 5.74 -9.95
CA GLY A 195 -24.83 5.38 -9.46
C GLY A 195 -24.31 4.10 -10.11
N GLY A 196 -22.99 3.98 -10.26
CA GLY A 196 -22.40 2.74 -10.73
C GLY A 196 -20.88 2.71 -10.69
N TRP A 197 -20.36 1.50 -10.84
CA TRP A 197 -18.94 1.18 -10.88
C TRP A 197 -18.44 1.17 -12.32
N LYS A 198 -17.31 1.83 -12.56
CA LYS A 198 -16.68 1.85 -13.87
C LYS A 198 -15.83 0.60 -14.08
N HIS A 199 -16.08 -0.16 -15.14
CA HIS A 199 -15.34 -1.39 -15.46
C HIS A 199 -14.38 -1.22 -16.65
N GLN A 200 -14.65 -0.26 -17.54
CA GLN A 200 -13.82 0.05 -18.70
C GLN A 200 -13.86 1.54 -19.06
N PHE A 201 -13.06 1.96 -20.04
CA PHE A 201 -13.01 3.36 -20.48
C PHE A 201 -14.32 3.84 -21.14
N LYS A 202 -15.05 2.98 -21.86
CA LYS A 202 -16.28 3.34 -22.60
C LYS A 202 -17.47 2.50 -22.13
N ASN A 203 -18.60 3.19 -21.87
CA ASN A 203 -19.97 2.67 -21.70
C ASN A 203 -20.23 1.45 -20.79
N GLU A 204 -19.28 1.05 -19.95
CA GLU A 204 -19.47 0.00 -18.94
C GLU A 204 -19.40 0.58 -17.54
N THR A 205 -20.45 1.30 -17.16
CA THR A 205 -20.73 1.63 -15.76
C THR A 205 -21.97 0.87 -15.35
N THR A 206 -21.89 0.05 -14.31
CA THR A 206 -22.99 -0.81 -13.88
C THR A 206 -23.22 -0.69 -12.37
N PRO A 207 -24.41 -1.02 -11.84
CA PRO A 207 -24.65 -0.99 -10.40
C PRO A 207 -23.93 -2.12 -9.63
N TYR A 208 -23.30 -3.08 -10.33
CA TYR A 208 -22.65 -4.21 -9.69
C TYR A 208 -21.16 -3.97 -9.51
N PHE A 209 -20.64 -4.28 -8.33
CA PHE A 209 -19.21 -4.20 -8.09
C PHE A 209 -18.51 -5.39 -8.74
N SER A 210 -17.35 -5.13 -9.33
CA SER A 210 -16.41 -6.16 -9.75
C SER A 210 -15.00 -5.76 -9.32
N PRO A 211 -14.24 -6.67 -8.68
CA PRO A 211 -12.87 -6.41 -8.23
C PRO A 211 -11.87 -6.35 -9.40
N THR A 212 -12.33 -6.51 -10.65
CA THR A 212 -11.52 -6.46 -11.87
C THR A 212 -12.05 -5.41 -12.85
N GLY A 213 -11.20 -5.01 -13.80
CA GLY A 213 -11.54 -4.03 -14.84
C GLY A 213 -11.51 -2.59 -14.34
N PHE A 214 -10.67 -1.74 -14.95
CA PHE A 214 -10.53 -0.33 -14.60
C PHE A 214 -10.21 -0.09 -13.11
N THR A 215 -9.36 -0.95 -12.57
CA THR A 215 -8.81 -0.90 -11.22
C THR A 215 -7.38 -0.39 -11.26
N THR A 216 -6.98 0.33 -10.22
CA THR A 216 -5.61 0.84 -10.07
C THR A 216 -5.11 0.49 -8.69
N ALA A 217 -3.96 -0.16 -8.61
CA ALA A 217 -3.24 -0.41 -7.37
C ALA A 217 -2.48 0.86 -6.96
N PHE A 218 -2.60 1.24 -5.70
CA PHE A 218 -1.91 2.40 -5.13
C PHE A 218 -1.06 1.95 -3.96
N GLU A 219 0.24 2.21 -4.02
CA GLU A 219 1.06 2.20 -2.80
C GLU A 219 0.53 3.31 -1.89
N THR A 220 0.18 2.95 -0.67
CA THR A 220 -0.42 3.88 0.28
C THR A 220 0.27 3.75 1.61
N VAL A 221 0.14 4.79 2.42
CA VAL A 221 0.43 4.68 3.84
C VAL A 221 -0.64 3.78 4.48
N PRO A 222 -0.27 2.75 5.26
CA PRO A 222 -1.23 1.83 5.88
C PRO A 222 -2.18 2.53 6.85
N ILE A 223 -3.42 2.03 6.93
CA ILE A 223 -4.44 2.56 7.82
C ILE A 223 -4.00 2.41 9.29
N GLY A 224 -4.25 3.42 10.11
CA GLY A 224 -3.95 3.42 11.53
C GLY A 224 -2.54 3.88 11.89
N THR A 225 -1.63 3.95 10.92
CA THR A 225 -0.26 4.46 11.14
C THR A 225 -0.27 5.93 11.53
N VAL A 226 0.75 6.33 12.30
CA VAL A 226 0.93 7.68 12.81
C VAL A 226 2.34 8.17 12.50
N ALA A 227 2.44 9.40 12.01
CA ALA A 227 3.72 10.10 11.84
C ALA A 227 3.69 11.45 12.55
N LYS A 228 4.85 11.93 12.99
CA LYS A 228 5.01 13.28 13.54
C LYS A 228 5.28 14.26 12.40
N PHE A 229 4.71 15.46 12.49
CA PHE A 229 5.05 16.59 11.62
C PHE A 229 4.93 17.91 12.39
N ARG A 230 5.46 19.00 11.82
CA ARG A 230 5.42 20.33 12.41
C ARG A 230 4.53 21.24 11.59
N LEU A 231 3.63 21.94 12.27
CA LEU A 231 2.86 23.05 11.73
C LEU A 231 3.26 24.32 12.49
N ALA A 232 3.72 25.33 11.77
CA ALA A 232 4.09 26.63 12.34
C ALA A 232 3.31 27.76 11.69
N PHE A 233 2.93 28.74 12.51
CA PHE A 233 2.33 30.01 12.09
C PHE A 233 3.24 31.18 12.47
N ASP A 234 3.70 31.94 11.47
CA ASP A 234 4.53 33.13 11.69
C ASP A 234 3.66 34.33 12.10
N GLN A 235 3.26 34.33 13.37
CA GLN A 235 2.43 35.36 14.00
C GLN A 235 3.06 36.76 13.90
N GLU A 236 4.38 36.86 14.07
CA GLU A 236 5.08 38.14 14.03
C GLU A 236 5.02 38.77 12.64
N LEU A 237 5.31 37.97 11.61
CA LEU A 237 5.23 38.43 10.24
C LEU A 237 3.78 38.74 9.84
N PHE A 238 2.81 37.93 10.27
CA PHE A 238 1.39 38.17 10.07
C PHE A 238 0.95 39.53 10.63
N GLU A 239 1.29 39.82 11.89
CA GLU A 239 0.97 41.10 12.55
C GLU A 239 1.70 42.31 11.95
N ARG A 240 2.90 42.11 11.37
CA ARG A 240 3.60 43.17 10.64
C ARG A 240 2.85 43.55 9.35
N TYR A 241 2.37 42.54 8.61
CA TYR A 241 1.58 42.75 7.40
C TYR A 241 0.20 43.39 7.68
N ASP A 242 -0.39 43.16 8.86
CA ASP A 242 -1.62 43.84 9.28
C ASP A 242 -1.38 45.32 9.65
N ARG A 243 -0.25 45.63 10.31
CA ARG A 243 0.04 46.97 10.84
C ARG A 243 0.48 47.99 9.80
N ASP A 244 1.06 47.56 8.68
CA ASP A 244 1.60 48.47 7.66
C ASP A 244 0.49 49.11 6.82
N LYS A 245 -0.25 50.07 7.42
CA LYS A 245 -1.29 50.88 6.78
C LYS A 245 -0.77 51.86 5.72
N ASN A 246 0.53 51.95 5.50
CA ASN A 246 1.09 52.78 4.43
C ASN A 246 1.02 52.03 3.09
N LYS A 247 0.35 52.63 2.11
CA LYS A 247 -0.12 52.08 0.82
C LYS A 247 0.94 51.47 -0.12
N LYS A 248 2.14 51.15 0.34
CA LYS A 248 3.28 50.63 -0.45
C LYS A 248 3.57 49.15 -0.23
N SER A 249 3.06 48.52 0.83
CA SER A 249 3.21 47.08 1.10
C SER A 249 1.93 46.31 0.75
N PRO A 250 2.01 45.07 0.22
CA PRO A 250 0.81 44.35 -0.18
C PRO A 250 0.04 43.86 1.06
N TYR A 251 -1.13 44.45 1.28
CA TYR A 251 -2.01 44.18 2.42
C TYR A 251 -2.56 42.75 2.41
N LEU A 252 -2.69 42.15 3.59
CA LEU A 252 -3.50 40.94 3.76
C LEU A 252 -4.93 41.18 3.24
N PRO A 253 -5.56 40.16 2.64
CA PRO A 253 -6.97 40.23 2.30
C PRO A 253 -7.84 40.63 3.51
N PRO A 254 -8.87 41.48 3.34
CA PRO A 254 -9.70 41.94 4.46
C PRO A 254 -10.31 40.82 5.30
N MET A 255 -10.73 39.72 4.65
CA MET A 255 -11.33 38.56 5.34
C MET A 255 -10.31 37.81 6.19
N VAL A 256 -9.07 37.70 5.73
CA VAL A 256 -7.99 37.06 6.51
C VAL A 256 -7.79 37.79 7.83
N ASN A 257 -7.70 39.12 7.78
CA ASN A 257 -7.57 39.92 8.99
C ASN A 257 -8.79 39.78 9.91
N ARG A 258 -10.01 39.79 9.35
CA ARG A 258 -11.23 39.62 10.17
C ARG A 258 -11.26 38.29 10.91
N VAL A 259 -10.89 37.20 10.24
CA VAL A 259 -11.00 35.83 10.79
C VAL A 259 -9.87 35.50 11.76
N PHE A 260 -8.63 35.87 11.44
CA PHE A 260 -7.45 35.44 12.22
C PHE A 260 -6.96 36.49 13.23
N LYS A 261 -7.59 37.66 13.34
CA LYS A 261 -7.15 38.70 14.28
C LYS A 261 -7.62 38.41 15.71
N GLY A 262 -6.65 38.39 16.64
CA GLY A 262 -6.90 38.34 18.07
C GLY A 262 -7.29 36.96 18.61
N GLY A 263 -7.28 35.92 17.78
CA GLY A 263 -7.48 34.53 18.18
C GLY A 263 -6.24 33.67 17.96
N SER A 264 -6.19 32.52 18.62
CA SER A 264 -5.19 31.47 18.39
C SER A 264 -5.39 30.87 17.00
N PHE A 265 -4.33 30.86 16.19
CA PHE A 265 -4.38 30.31 14.84
C PHE A 265 -4.83 28.84 14.84
N TYR A 266 -4.30 28.05 15.78
CA TYR A 266 -4.61 26.63 15.87
C TYR A 266 -6.06 26.36 16.28
N ASP A 267 -6.64 27.16 17.18
CA ASP A 267 -8.03 26.97 17.59
C ASP A 267 -8.98 27.23 16.41
N ILE A 268 -8.76 28.33 15.69
CA ILE A 268 -9.52 28.68 14.48
C ILE A 268 -9.37 27.59 13.42
N LEU A 269 -8.13 27.13 13.19
CA LEU A 269 -7.86 26.11 12.19
C LEU A 269 -8.52 24.77 12.55
N PHE A 270 -8.41 24.31 13.79
CA PHE A 270 -8.94 23.00 14.21
C PHE A 270 -10.47 23.00 14.20
N ASP A 271 -11.10 24.11 14.60
CA ASP A 271 -12.54 24.30 14.46
C ASP A 271 -12.98 24.26 12.99
N ALA A 272 -12.26 24.98 12.11
CA ALA A 272 -12.56 24.99 10.69
C ALA A 272 -12.37 23.62 10.03
N LEU A 273 -11.31 22.88 10.38
CA LEU A 273 -11.07 21.53 9.89
C LEU A 273 -12.18 20.56 10.31
N SER A 274 -12.53 20.57 11.60
CA SER A 274 -13.58 19.71 12.14
C SER A 274 -14.93 19.98 11.49
N LEU A 275 -15.32 21.26 11.37
CA LEU A 275 -16.57 21.66 10.73
C LEU A 275 -16.59 21.30 9.23
N HIS A 276 -15.49 21.56 8.54
CA HIS A 276 -15.36 21.25 7.11
C HIS A 276 -15.50 19.76 6.85
N ALA A 277 -14.80 18.92 7.62
CA ALA A 277 -14.89 17.47 7.49
C ALA A 277 -16.28 16.93 7.80
N ALA A 278 -16.93 17.42 8.86
CA ALA A 278 -18.30 17.02 9.21
C ALA A 278 -19.29 17.36 8.08
N THR A 279 -19.18 18.56 7.53
CA THR A 279 -20.01 19.02 6.41
C THR A 279 -19.76 18.17 5.16
N TYR A 280 -18.50 17.93 4.83
CA TYR A 280 -18.11 17.12 3.67
C TYR A 280 -18.63 15.68 3.77
N LEU A 281 -18.44 15.03 4.92
CA LEU A 281 -18.89 13.65 5.16
C LEU A 281 -20.41 13.53 5.12
N LYS A 282 -21.14 14.52 5.64
CA LYS A 282 -22.60 14.59 5.53
C LYS A 282 -23.05 14.65 4.06
N ARG A 283 -22.40 15.48 3.23
CA ARG A 283 -22.71 15.60 1.80
C ARG A 283 -22.41 14.31 1.03
N GLU A 284 -21.29 13.65 1.30
CA GLU A 284 -20.97 12.35 0.70
C GLU A 284 -21.97 11.26 1.14
N HIS A 285 -22.36 11.22 2.41
CA HIS A 285 -23.38 10.30 2.90
C HIS A 285 -24.71 10.53 2.16
N SER A 286 -25.15 11.77 2.02
CA SER A 286 -26.35 12.11 1.23
C SER A 286 -26.22 11.67 -0.22
N PHE A 287 -25.06 11.88 -0.85
CA PHE A 287 -24.82 11.42 -2.23
C PHE A 287 -25.00 9.91 -2.38
N PHE A 288 -24.36 9.11 -1.53
CA PHE A 288 -24.48 7.65 -1.60
C PHE A 288 -25.88 7.16 -1.24
N ALA A 289 -26.61 7.88 -0.37
CA ALA A 289 -28.01 7.58 -0.09
C ALA A 289 -28.92 7.88 -1.30
N SER A 290 -28.61 8.90 -2.11
CA SER A 290 -29.38 9.25 -3.32
C SER A 290 -29.10 8.35 -4.52
N TYR A 291 -27.93 7.70 -4.56
CA TYR A 291 -27.51 6.85 -5.68
C TYR A 291 -27.06 5.45 -5.20
N PRO A 292 -27.96 4.66 -4.58
CA PRO A 292 -27.60 3.38 -3.99
C PRO A 292 -27.32 2.29 -5.04
N VAL A 293 -26.33 1.46 -4.75
CA VAL A 293 -25.92 0.27 -5.51
C VAL A 293 -25.47 -0.87 -4.56
N ALA A 294 -25.09 -2.03 -5.10
CA ALA A 294 -24.80 -3.27 -4.37
C ALA A 294 -23.84 -3.15 -3.16
N GLU A 295 -22.95 -2.15 -3.16
CA GLU A 295 -21.94 -1.93 -2.10
C GLU A 295 -22.09 -0.62 -1.31
N THR A 296 -23.18 0.11 -1.56
CA THR A 296 -23.45 1.38 -0.89
C THR A 296 -23.52 1.27 0.64
N PRO A 297 -24.13 0.22 1.23
CA PRO A 297 -24.16 0.08 2.69
C PRO A 297 -22.76 0.05 3.33
N ALA A 298 -21.80 -0.66 2.71
CA ALA A 298 -20.43 -0.75 3.20
C ALA A 298 -19.71 0.61 3.13
N ILE A 299 -19.89 1.35 2.02
CA ILE A 299 -19.34 2.71 1.85
C ILE A 299 -19.93 3.66 2.90
N VAL A 300 -21.24 3.62 3.08
CA VAL A 300 -21.96 4.46 4.05
C VAL A 300 -21.52 4.15 5.48
N ALA A 301 -21.31 2.88 5.83
CA ALA A 301 -20.77 2.48 7.12
C ALA A 301 -19.38 3.10 7.37
N GLN A 302 -18.50 3.07 6.36
CA GLN A 302 -17.18 3.69 6.46
C GLN A 302 -17.26 5.22 6.60
N LEU A 303 -18.17 5.90 5.89
CA LEU A 303 -18.38 7.34 6.04
C LEU A 303 -18.89 7.71 7.45
N LYS A 304 -19.80 6.91 8.00
CA LYS A 304 -20.30 7.08 9.38
C LYS A 304 -19.18 6.91 10.40
N LYS A 305 -18.33 5.89 10.21
CA LYS A 305 -17.15 5.66 11.05
C LYS A 305 -16.21 6.88 11.04
N LEU A 306 -15.90 7.41 9.86
CA LEU A 306 -15.10 8.65 9.75
C LEU A 306 -15.77 9.83 10.45
N SER A 307 -17.08 9.98 10.31
CA SER A 307 -17.82 11.06 10.97
C SER A 307 -17.75 10.99 12.51
N GLN A 308 -17.70 9.78 13.08
CA GLN A 308 -17.57 9.56 14.53
C GLN A 308 -16.14 9.83 15.02
N GLU A 309 -15.16 9.65 14.16
CA GLU A 309 -13.74 9.87 14.47
C GLU A 309 -13.34 11.34 14.37
N ASN A 310 -14.14 12.18 13.71
CA ASN A 310 -13.89 13.61 13.59
C ASN A 310 -14.12 14.32 14.94
N ALA A 311 -13.05 14.85 15.52
CA ALA A 311 -13.08 15.55 16.80
C ALA A 311 -12.29 16.87 16.71
N LYS A 312 -12.55 17.81 17.63
CA LYS A 312 -11.84 19.10 17.64
C LYS A 312 -10.34 18.93 17.90
N GLU A 313 -9.92 17.97 18.72
CA GLU A 313 -8.52 17.71 19.07
C GLU A 313 -7.82 16.75 18.09
N ALA A 314 -8.59 16.17 17.17
CA ALA A 314 -8.15 15.23 16.15
C ALA A 314 -8.97 15.37 14.85
N PRO A 315 -9.07 16.57 14.25
CA PRO A 315 -9.96 16.81 13.13
C PRO A 315 -9.51 16.04 11.90
N LEU A 316 -10.49 15.60 11.11
CA LEU A 316 -10.23 14.97 9.83
C LEU A 316 -9.82 16.00 8.77
N LEU A 317 -8.91 15.58 7.93
CA LEU A 317 -8.46 16.29 6.75
C LEU A 317 -8.37 15.30 5.59
N ARG A 318 -8.88 15.68 4.42
CA ARG A 318 -8.78 14.86 3.22
C ARG A 318 -7.69 15.41 2.29
N LEU A 319 -6.78 14.56 1.86
CA LEU A 319 -5.64 14.92 1.01
C LEU A 319 -5.29 13.84 -0.03
N ALA A 320 -4.39 14.20 -0.94
CA ALA A 320 -3.72 13.32 -1.90
C ALA A 320 -4.61 12.66 -2.98
N SER A 321 -4.13 11.58 -3.60
CA SER A 321 -4.76 10.94 -4.76
C SER A 321 -6.04 10.20 -4.36
N GLY A 322 -7.14 10.95 -4.32
CA GLY A 322 -8.42 10.51 -3.77
C GLY A 322 -9.28 11.69 -3.34
N SER A 323 -8.67 12.80 -2.92
CA SER A 323 -9.36 14.08 -2.76
C SER A 323 -9.72 14.62 -4.13
N GLY A 324 -10.97 14.37 -4.55
CA GLY A 324 -11.49 14.86 -5.82
C GLY A 324 -11.71 16.38 -5.81
N PHE A 325 -12.35 16.90 -6.86
CA PHE A 325 -12.68 18.33 -6.98
C PHE A 325 -13.45 18.89 -5.77
N HIS A 326 -14.36 18.10 -5.19
CA HIS A 326 -15.15 18.44 -4.00
C HIS A 326 -14.35 18.40 -2.68
N SER A 327 -13.06 18.07 -2.71
CA SER A 327 -12.21 18.12 -1.50
C SER A 327 -11.03 19.08 -1.64
N ILE A 328 -10.78 19.61 -2.84
CA ILE A 328 -9.66 20.52 -3.11
C ILE A 328 -10.18 21.87 -3.64
N THR A 329 -10.73 21.87 -4.86
CA THR A 329 -10.74 23.11 -5.67
C THR A 329 -12.07 23.82 -5.72
N GLY A 330 -13.20 23.11 -5.58
CA GLY A 330 -14.50 23.73 -5.85
C GLY A 330 -15.67 23.23 -5.04
N ASP A 331 -15.43 22.60 -3.88
CA ASP A 331 -16.53 22.25 -2.97
C ASP A 331 -17.31 23.47 -2.50
N TRP A 332 -16.63 24.61 -2.40
CA TRP A 332 -17.24 25.89 -2.06
C TRP A 332 -18.29 26.36 -3.08
N GLN A 333 -18.25 25.84 -4.31
CA GLN A 333 -19.19 26.21 -5.39
C GLN A 333 -20.54 25.51 -5.27
N PHE A 334 -20.66 24.52 -4.39
CA PHE A 334 -21.84 23.67 -4.30
C PHE A 334 -22.35 23.58 -2.87
N GLU A 335 -23.67 23.64 -2.75
CA GLU A 335 -24.36 23.46 -1.48
C GLU A 335 -24.39 21.98 -1.05
N ASP A 336 -24.48 21.08 -2.02
CA ASP A 336 -24.47 19.64 -1.84
C ASP A 336 -23.64 18.93 -2.95
N HIS A 337 -23.58 17.60 -2.90
CA HIS A 337 -22.88 16.78 -3.91
C HIS A 337 -23.81 16.12 -4.93
N ILE A 338 -25.09 16.46 -4.93
CA ILE A 338 -26.14 15.88 -5.76
C ILE A 338 -26.53 16.87 -6.87
N ASN A 339 -26.81 18.12 -6.50
CA ASN A 339 -27.26 19.22 -7.33
C ASN A 339 -26.09 20.13 -7.76
N THR A 340 -25.16 19.58 -8.53
CA THR A 340 -23.95 20.30 -8.99
C THR A 340 -24.14 21.10 -10.28
N GLY A 341 -25.38 21.19 -10.79
CA GLY A 341 -25.69 21.79 -12.09
C GLY A 341 -25.16 21.00 -13.28
N ASN A 342 -25.32 21.53 -14.50
CA ASN A 342 -24.91 20.86 -15.74
C ASN A 342 -23.73 21.57 -16.44
N TRP A 343 -22.83 20.79 -17.04
CA TRP A 343 -21.91 21.27 -18.06
C TRP A 343 -22.67 21.70 -19.31
N ASN A 344 -22.04 22.50 -20.18
CA ASN A 344 -22.59 22.88 -21.49
C ASN A 344 -22.93 21.65 -22.37
N THR A 345 -22.36 20.49 -22.05
CA THR A 345 -22.63 19.20 -22.69
C THR A 345 -23.90 18.50 -22.16
N GLY A 346 -24.63 19.12 -21.23
CA GLY A 346 -25.79 18.53 -20.57
C GLY A 346 -25.46 17.47 -19.50
N LYS A 347 -24.18 17.15 -19.31
CA LYS A 347 -23.75 16.24 -18.22
C LYS A 347 -23.80 16.96 -16.89
N LEU A 348 -24.37 16.32 -15.88
CA LEU A 348 -24.37 16.86 -14.52
C LEU A 348 -22.92 16.95 -14.01
N LYS A 349 -22.57 18.02 -13.29
CA LYS A 349 -21.19 18.29 -12.86
C LYS A 349 -20.79 17.43 -11.65
N TYR A 350 -21.32 16.22 -11.56
CA TYR A 350 -20.92 15.27 -10.53
C TYR A 350 -19.47 14.85 -10.79
N LYS A 351 -18.78 14.54 -9.71
CA LYS A 351 -17.40 14.08 -9.76
C LYS A 351 -17.34 12.62 -9.38
N SER A 352 -16.48 11.91 -10.07
CA SER A 352 -16.24 10.50 -9.78
C SER A 352 -15.57 10.35 -8.42
N ARG A 353 -15.91 9.30 -7.69
CA ARG A 353 -15.31 8.95 -6.41
C ARG A 353 -14.38 7.78 -6.61
N ARG A 354 -13.15 7.92 -6.13
CA ARG A 354 -12.21 6.81 -6.07
C ARG A 354 -12.34 6.15 -4.71
N LEU A 355 -12.64 4.87 -4.72
CA LEU A 355 -12.82 4.05 -3.52
C LEU A 355 -11.77 2.94 -3.56
N ALA A 356 -10.89 2.92 -2.56
CA ALA A 356 -10.04 1.77 -2.32
C ALA A 356 -10.90 0.63 -1.76
N PHE A 357 -10.53 -0.61 -2.04
CA PHE A 357 -11.23 -1.76 -1.51
C PHE A 357 -10.26 -2.87 -1.10
N GLU A 358 -10.66 -3.63 -0.08
CA GLU A 358 -10.01 -4.87 0.34
C GLU A 358 -11.09 -5.89 0.68
N THR A 359 -10.71 -7.17 0.69
CA THR A 359 -11.55 -8.27 1.14
C THR A 359 -11.18 -8.64 2.56
N ASP A 360 -12.16 -8.82 3.44
CA ASP A 360 -11.91 -9.32 4.79
C ASP A 360 -11.80 -10.85 4.86
N GLU A 361 -11.51 -11.39 6.04
CA GLU A 361 -11.36 -12.83 6.28
C GLU A 361 -12.60 -13.65 5.90
N GLN A 362 -13.77 -13.02 5.82
CA GLN A 362 -15.04 -13.65 5.48
C GLN A 362 -15.37 -13.54 3.98
N GLY A 363 -14.50 -12.90 3.19
CA GLY A 363 -14.72 -12.69 1.77
C GLY A 363 -15.54 -11.44 1.45
N HIS A 364 -15.89 -10.61 2.45
CA HIS A 364 -16.68 -9.40 2.22
C HIS A 364 -15.81 -8.22 1.82
N TYR A 365 -16.31 -7.39 0.90
CA TYR A 365 -15.60 -6.18 0.50
C TYR A 365 -15.77 -5.05 1.51
N ARG A 366 -14.66 -4.43 1.85
CA ARG A 366 -14.60 -3.16 2.59
C ARG A 366 -14.19 -2.07 1.63
N PHE A 367 -14.84 -0.92 1.72
CA PHE A 367 -14.59 0.23 0.84
C PHE A 367 -14.11 1.43 1.64
N TYR A 368 -13.08 2.10 1.13
CA TYR A 368 -12.47 3.25 1.75
C TYR A 368 -12.50 4.44 0.79
N PRO A 369 -13.18 5.55 1.15
CA PRO A 369 -12.95 6.81 0.47
C PRO A 369 -11.52 7.25 0.75
N MET A 370 -10.67 7.27 -0.28
CA MET A 370 -9.25 7.49 -0.10
C MET A 370 -8.92 8.90 0.41
N GLY A 371 -7.83 8.99 1.18
CA GLY A 371 -7.18 10.26 1.51
C GLY A 371 -7.52 10.88 2.86
N PHE A 372 -8.27 10.22 3.75
CA PHE A 372 -8.60 10.78 5.06
C PHE A 372 -7.49 10.51 6.09
N VAL A 373 -7.03 11.59 6.72
CA VAL A 373 -6.10 11.61 7.84
C VAL A 373 -6.69 12.41 9.00
N GLN A 374 -6.24 12.18 10.22
CA GLN A 374 -6.48 13.07 11.36
C GLN A 374 -5.24 13.90 11.66
N LEU A 375 -5.41 15.19 11.95
CA LEU A 375 -4.37 16.01 12.57
C LEU A 375 -4.56 15.97 14.08
N VAL A 376 -3.66 15.32 14.80
CA VAL A 376 -3.82 15.00 16.22
C VAL A 376 -2.91 15.87 17.06
N THR A 377 -3.50 16.53 18.06
CA THR A 377 -2.75 17.32 19.04
C THR A 377 -1.87 16.44 19.93
N PRO A 378 -0.76 16.96 20.50
CA PRO A 378 0.09 16.22 21.44
C PRO A 378 -0.69 15.62 22.60
N GLY A 379 -1.59 16.39 23.21
CA GLY A 379 -2.40 15.93 24.34
C GLY A 379 -3.26 14.72 23.98
N HIS A 380 -3.95 14.80 22.84
CA HIS A 380 -4.78 13.68 22.36
C HIS A 380 -3.95 12.46 21.96
N TYR A 381 -2.76 12.67 21.37
CA TYR A 381 -1.85 11.57 21.03
C TYR A 381 -1.39 10.82 22.27
N GLU A 382 -0.88 11.52 23.29
CA GLU A 382 -0.37 10.91 24.52
C GLU A 382 -1.47 10.18 25.30
N GLN A 383 -2.68 10.74 25.35
CA GLN A 383 -3.79 10.15 26.12
C GLN A 383 -4.45 8.96 25.42
N HIS A 384 -4.59 8.98 24.09
CA HIS A 384 -5.46 8.02 23.40
C HIS A 384 -4.72 7.15 22.37
N LEU A 385 -3.69 7.65 21.70
CA LEU A 385 -3.06 6.94 20.59
C LEU A 385 -1.80 6.20 21.00
N LYS A 386 -0.94 6.85 21.76
CA LYS A 386 0.33 6.27 22.20
C LYS A 386 0.14 4.94 22.95
N PRO A 387 -0.80 4.82 23.92
CA PRO A 387 -1.01 3.53 24.60
C PRO A 387 -1.47 2.43 23.63
N GLN A 388 -2.32 2.77 22.65
CA GLN A 388 -2.82 1.81 21.65
C GLN A 388 -1.68 1.33 20.73
N ILE A 389 -0.83 2.25 20.28
CA ILE A 389 0.30 1.93 19.40
C ILE A 389 1.35 1.11 20.14
N GLU A 390 1.66 1.45 21.39
CA GLU A 390 2.60 0.71 22.22
C GLU A 390 2.10 -0.72 22.52
N ALA A 391 0.80 -0.87 22.83
CA ALA A 391 0.18 -2.18 23.00
C ALA A 391 0.23 -3.02 21.72
N GLN A 392 -0.12 -2.45 20.55
CA GLN A 392 -0.03 -3.14 19.27
C GLN A 392 1.40 -3.54 18.92
N ARG A 393 2.38 -2.67 19.18
CA ARG A 393 3.81 -2.97 18.95
C ARG A 393 4.28 -4.11 19.84
N ALA A 394 3.86 -4.14 21.10
CA ALA A 394 4.17 -5.23 22.01
C ALA A 394 3.55 -6.55 21.54
N GLU A 395 2.30 -6.53 21.09
CA GLU A 395 1.61 -7.72 20.56
C GLU A 395 2.29 -8.26 19.29
N VAL A 396 2.60 -7.39 18.32
CA VAL A 396 3.30 -7.79 17.08
C VAL A 396 4.71 -8.30 17.39
N ALA A 397 5.42 -7.71 18.35
CA ALA A 397 6.73 -8.19 18.77
C ALA A 397 6.65 -9.59 19.39
N GLU A 398 5.63 -9.85 20.20
CA GLU A 398 5.39 -11.16 20.79
C GLU A 398 5.03 -12.21 19.74
N GLN A 399 4.12 -11.89 18.80
CA GLN A 399 3.77 -12.77 17.68
C GLN A 399 5.00 -13.11 16.83
N LYS A 400 5.86 -12.12 16.53
CA LYS A 400 7.12 -12.36 15.81
C LYS A 400 8.07 -13.26 16.58
N ARG A 401 8.15 -13.11 17.90
CA ARG A 401 8.98 -13.99 18.76
C ARG A 401 8.47 -15.42 18.71
N GLN A 402 7.16 -15.62 18.85
CA GLN A 402 6.52 -16.94 18.78
C GLN A 402 6.69 -17.59 17.40
N ALA A 403 6.53 -16.84 16.31
CA ALA A 403 6.73 -17.33 14.96
C ALA A 403 8.20 -17.75 14.71
N ALA A 404 9.16 -16.94 15.15
CA ALA A 404 10.59 -17.25 15.04
C ALA A 404 10.97 -18.50 15.86
N GLU A 405 10.38 -18.66 17.05
CA GLU A 405 10.59 -19.84 17.88
C GLU A 405 9.98 -21.10 17.25
N ALA A 406 8.77 -21.01 16.70
CA ALA A 406 8.14 -22.10 15.96
C ALA A 406 8.92 -22.50 14.69
N GLU A 407 9.45 -21.52 13.96
CA GLU A 407 10.30 -21.79 12.79
C GLU A 407 11.62 -22.47 13.20
N ARG A 408 12.24 -22.02 14.30
CA ARG A 408 13.44 -22.65 14.84
C ARG A 408 13.17 -24.11 15.24
N GLN A 409 12.07 -24.37 15.95
CA GLN A 409 11.66 -25.73 16.31
C GLN A 409 11.44 -26.60 15.07
N ARG A 410 10.75 -26.08 14.05
CA ARG A 410 10.57 -26.80 12.77
C ARG A 410 11.90 -27.13 12.09
N ARG A 411 12.84 -26.19 12.03
CA ARG A 411 14.18 -26.43 11.47
C ARG A 411 14.96 -27.46 12.26
N GLU A 412 14.90 -27.41 13.59
CA GLU A 412 15.54 -28.40 14.46
C GLU A 412 14.92 -29.79 14.29
N GLU A 413 13.60 -29.89 14.13
CA GLU A 413 12.92 -31.15 13.81
C GLU A 413 13.26 -31.67 12.42
N GLU A 414 13.33 -30.81 11.40
CA GLU A 414 13.75 -31.18 10.04
C GLU A 414 15.20 -31.65 10.02
N GLN A 415 16.09 -30.98 10.74
CA GLN A 415 17.48 -31.41 10.90
C GLN A 415 17.57 -32.76 11.61
N LYS A 416 16.82 -32.97 12.70
CA LYS A 416 16.76 -34.26 13.39
C LYS A 416 16.22 -35.36 12.49
N LYS A 417 15.16 -35.10 11.72
CA LYS A 417 14.60 -36.07 10.75
C LYS A 417 15.58 -36.37 9.62
N ALA A 418 16.31 -35.38 9.12
CA ALA A 418 17.34 -35.57 8.10
C ALA A 418 18.53 -36.37 8.65
N GLU A 419 18.97 -36.09 9.88
CA GLU A 419 20.03 -36.83 10.55
C GLU A 419 19.60 -38.27 10.87
N GLU A 420 18.36 -38.48 11.28
CA GLU A 420 17.79 -39.81 11.51
C GLU A 420 17.61 -40.58 10.18
N ALA A 421 17.24 -39.92 9.09
CA ALA A 421 17.18 -40.54 7.76
C ALA A 421 18.56 -41.00 7.26
N ARG A 422 19.62 -40.27 7.60
CA ARG A 422 21.01 -40.63 7.27
C ARG A 422 21.54 -41.83 8.04
N LYS A 423 20.97 -42.16 9.20
CA LYS A 423 21.40 -43.33 9.98
C LYS A 423 21.18 -44.62 9.17
N PRO A 424 22.14 -45.55 9.19
CA PRO A 424 21.99 -46.83 8.50
C PRO A 424 20.88 -47.67 9.15
N LYS A 425 19.99 -48.21 8.33
CA LYS A 425 18.87 -49.05 8.74
C LYS A 425 19.24 -50.52 8.54
N MET A 426 19.31 -51.24 9.65
CA MET A 426 19.50 -52.69 9.67
C MET A 426 18.27 -53.37 9.07
N ARG A 427 18.45 -54.15 7.99
CA ARG A 427 17.36 -54.93 7.38
C ARG A 427 17.45 -56.41 7.73
N THR A 428 16.28 -57.03 7.90
CA THR A 428 16.18 -58.47 8.16
C THR A 428 16.27 -59.25 6.85
N LEU A 429 16.67 -60.53 6.92
CA LEU A 429 16.76 -61.39 5.73
C LEU A 429 15.43 -61.56 4.98
N ARG A 430 14.29 -61.40 5.66
CA ARG A 430 12.95 -61.49 5.03
C ARG A 430 12.69 -60.32 4.09
N GLU A 431 13.20 -59.14 4.40
CA GLU A 431 12.98 -57.90 3.64
C GLU A 431 13.81 -57.84 2.35
N VAL A 432 14.92 -58.58 2.29
CA VAL A 432 15.84 -58.61 1.14
C VAL A 432 15.49 -59.72 0.12
N LYS A 433 14.54 -60.61 0.44
CA LYS A 433 14.20 -61.80 -0.37
C LYS A 433 13.66 -61.51 -1.78
N LYS A 434 13.17 -60.30 -2.08
CA LYS A 434 12.52 -59.95 -3.36
C LYS A 434 13.20 -58.84 -4.17
N GLU A 435 14.52 -58.69 -4.01
CA GLU A 435 15.28 -57.51 -4.45
C GLU A 435 14.87 -56.26 -3.65
N GLY A 436 15.82 -55.69 -2.91
CA GLY A 436 15.56 -54.54 -2.05
C GLY A 436 16.78 -53.63 -1.97
N VAL A 437 16.55 -52.33 -1.81
CA VAL A 437 17.61 -51.38 -1.50
C VAL A 437 18.02 -51.57 -0.04
N ILE A 438 19.30 -51.78 0.24
CA ILE A 438 19.85 -51.89 1.59
C ILE A 438 20.87 -50.77 1.80
N ASP A 439 21.10 -50.42 3.05
CA ASP A 439 22.22 -49.54 3.39
C ASP A 439 23.50 -50.37 3.49
N GLY A 440 24.64 -49.75 3.22
CA GLY A 440 25.95 -50.34 3.44
C GLY A 440 26.99 -49.27 3.74
N GLU A 441 28.00 -49.61 4.54
CA GLU A 441 29.13 -48.73 4.84
C GLU A 441 30.29 -49.05 3.89
N VAL A 442 30.85 -48.04 3.26
CA VAL A 442 32.04 -48.19 2.41
C VAL A 442 33.26 -48.37 3.30
N VAL A 443 33.95 -49.50 3.17
CA VAL A 443 35.14 -49.83 3.99
C VAL A 443 36.45 -49.77 3.20
N GLY A 444 36.36 -49.68 1.87
CA GLY A 444 37.52 -49.64 0.99
C GLY A 444 37.15 -49.55 -0.49
N GLN A 445 38.17 -49.46 -1.35
CA GLN A 445 38.04 -49.52 -2.79
C GLN A 445 39.16 -50.35 -3.39
N LYS A 446 38.81 -51.26 -4.30
CA LYS A 446 39.75 -52.15 -5.01
C LYS A 446 39.53 -52.01 -6.52
N GLY A 447 40.31 -51.14 -7.14
CA GLY A 447 40.17 -50.80 -8.56
C GLY A 447 38.80 -50.16 -8.84
N ASN A 448 38.03 -50.76 -9.76
CA ASN A 448 36.70 -50.28 -10.17
C ASN A 448 35.55 -50.85 -9.31
N GLN A 449 35.86 -51.38 -8.12
CA GLN A 449 34.89 -51.93 -7.18
C GLN A 449 35.04 -51.27 -5.82
N VAL A 450 33.91 -50.93 -5.21
CA VAL A 450 33.81 -50.39 -3.86
C VAL A 450 33.50 -51.56 -2.92
N GLU A 451 34.23 -51.63 -1.81
CA GLU A 451 34.03 -52.60 -0.73
C GLU A 451 32.98 -52.06 0.24
N VAL A 452 31.84 -52.74 0.30
CA VAL A 452 30.66 -52.32 1.07
C VAL A 452 30.34 -53.37 2.12
N LYS A 453 30.26 -52.96 3.38
CA LYS A 453 29.77 -53.75 4.51
C LYS A 453 28.25 -53.52 4.63
N PRO A 454 27.42 -54.51 4.27
CA PRO A 454 25.97 -54.30 4.18
C PRO A 454 25.33 -54.27 5.58
N PHE A 455 24.37 -53.37 5.76
CA PHE A 455 23.49 -53.38 6.92
C PHE A 455 22.34 -54.39 6.71
N VAL A 456 22.69 -55.68 6.67
CA VAL A 456 21.73 -56.80 6.68
C VAL A 456 22.07 -57.83 7.76
N GLU A 457 21.09 -58.26 8.54
CA GLU A 457 21.27 -59.25 9.61
C GLU A 457 21.95 -60.53 9.11
N GLY A 458 23.03 -60.95 9.77
CA GLY A 458 23.80 -62.15 9.41
C GLY A 458 24.83 -61.94 8.28
N PHE A 459 24.84 -60.76 7.65
CA PHE A 459 25.82 -60.34 6.64
C PHE A 459 26.61 -59.10 7.05
N ASP A 460 26.29 -58.52 8.21
CA ASP A 460 26.88 -57.31 8.80
C ASP A 460 28.39 -57.40 9.02
N LYS A 461 28.96 -58.61 9.13
CA LYS A 461 30.41 -58.82 9.25
C LYS A 461 31.12 -59.08 7.92
N ARG A 462 30.38 -59.18 6.80
CA ARG A 462 30.96 -59.50 5.48
C ARG A 462 31.21 -58.22 4.69
N VAL A 463 32.24 -58.25 3.86
CA VAL A 463 32.53 -57.20 2.90
C VAL A 463 32.15 -57.70 1.51
N LEU A 464 31.30 -56.96 0.83
CA LEU A 464 30.80 -57.28 -0.50
C LEU A 464 31.29 -56.24 -1.51
N LEU A 465 31.61 -56.68 -2.72
CA LEU A 465 32.13 -55.82 -3.78
C LEU A 465 30.99 -55.35 -4.68
N VAL A 466 30.89 -54.05 -4.91
CA VAL A 466 29.97 -53.46 -5.89
C VAL A 466 30.74 -52.66 -6.93
N ARG A 467 30.45 -52.85 -8.21
CA ARG A 467 31.19 -52.19 -9.29
C ARG A 467 30.83 -50.70 -9.37
N TYR A 468 31.77 -49.83 -9.04
CA TYR A 468 31.57 -48.38 -9.13
C TYR A 468 32.93 -47.68 -9.29
N ALA A 469 33.15 -47.04 -10.44
CA ALA A 469 34.46 -46.51 -10.82
C ALA A 469 34.79 -45.18 -10.13
N ALA A 470 33.78 -44.38 -9.76
CA ALA A 470 33.99 -43.07 -9.13
C ALA A 470 34.46 -43.19 -7.67
N GLY A 471 34.28 -44.34 -7.03
CA GLY A 471 34.64 -44.55 -5.64
C GLY A 471 33.74 -43.82 -4.64
N PHE A 472 33.97 -44.08 -3.35
CA PHE A 472 33.43 -43.32 -2.23
C PHE A 472 34.49 -43.25 -1.13
N PRO A 473 34.49 -42.20 -0.29
CA PRO A 473 35.32 -42.16 0.91
C PRO A 473 35.01 -43.33 1.85
N ASN A 474 36.01 -43.80 2.59
CA ASN A 474 35.79 -44.78 3.66
C ASN A 474 34.89 -44.19 4.75
N GLY A 475 33.92 -44.98 5.22
CA GLY A 475 32.90 -44.60 6.20
C GLY A 475 31.61 -44.01 5.59
N THR A 476 31.55 -43.79 4.28
CA THR A 476 30.32 -43.30 3.63
C THR A 476 29.22 -44.36 3.66
N ILE A 477 28.00 -43.96 4.04
CA ILE A 477 26.80 -44.82 3.97
C ILE A 477 26.20 -44.70 2.57
N VAL A 478 26.06 -45.85 1.90
CA VAL A 478 25.50 -45.95 0.55
C VAL A 478 24.24 -46.82 0.54
N GLU A 479 23.26 -46.42 -0.27
CA GLU A 479 22.12 -47.23 -0.65
C GLU A 479 22.49 -48.08 -1.89
N VAL A 480 22.33 -49.40 -1.77
CA VAL A 480 22.67 -50.37 -2.80
C VAL A 480 21.53 -51.36 -2.97
N LYS A 481 21.16 -51.67 -4.21
CA LYS A 481 20.24 -52.77 -4.49
C LYS A 481 20.92 -54.11 -4.18
N ALA A 482 20.29 -54.92 -3.34
CA ALA A 482 20.77 -56.24 -2.98
C ALA A 482 19.75 -57.32 -3.34
N ARG A 483 20.28 -58.49 -3.72
CA ARG A 483 19.49 -59.69 -4.03
C ARG A 483 20.01 -60.86 -3.22
N LEU A 484 19.09 -61.57 -2.56
CA LEU A 484 19.40 -62.81 -1.85
C LEU A 484 19.11 -64.01 -2.77
N GLN A 485 20.14 -64.76 -3.16
CA GLN A 485 20.01 -66.02 -3.90
C GLN A 485 20.51 -67.16 -3.01
N GLY A 486 19.58 -67.96 -2.47
CA GLY A 486 19.92 -69.00 -1.48
C GLY A 486 20.48 -68.40 -0.18
N LYS A 487 21.73 -68.74 0.16
CA LYS A 487 22.47 -68.20 1.33
C LYS A 487 23.49 -67.11 0.96
N GLN A 488 23.46 -66.60 -0.27
CA GLN A 488 24.42 -65.62 -0.77
C GLN A 488 23.74 -64.28 -1.07
N LEU A 489 24.29 -63.20 -0.53
CA LEU A 489 23.85 -61.82 -0.75
C LEU A 489 24.76 -61.19 -1.81
N THR A 490 24.17 -60.66 -2.88
CA THR A 490 24.90 -59.95 -3.94
C THR A 490 24.42 -58.51 -4.05
N LEU A 491 25.36 -57.60 -4.34
CA LEU A 491 25.14 -56.16 -4.47
C LEU A 491 25.14 -55.75 -5.95
N GLN A 492 24.21 -54.89 -6.35
CA GLN A 492 24.07 -54.40 -7.71
C GLN A 492 24.49 -52.92 -7.83
N PRO A 493 25.21 -52.54 -8.88
CA PRO A 493 25.58 -51.14 -9.13
C PRO A 493 24.45 -50.33 -9.79
N PRO A 494 24.53 -48.98 -9.76
CA PRO A 494 25.48 -48.20 -8.98
C PRO A 494 25.01 -48.00 -7.52
N PRO A 495 25.92 -48.09 -6.52
CA PRO A 495 25.69 -47.52 -5.20
C PRO A 495 25.35 -46.03 -5.29
N LYS A 496 24.44 -45.57 -4.42
CA LYS A 496 24.12 -44.15 -4.26
C LYS A 496 24.47 -43.72 -2.84
N GLU A 497 25.15 -42.59 -2.68
CA GLU A 497 25.36 -42.02 -1.34
C GLU A 497 24.01 -41.70 -0.69
N LYS A 498 23.87 -42.11 0.58
CA LYS A 498 22.66 -41.86 1.36
C LYS A 498 22.71 -40.42 1.87
N LYS A 499 21.94 -39.54 1.23
CA LYS A 499 21.97 -38.09 1.48
C LYS A 499 21.06 -37.64 2.61
#